data_AF-A0A524N6S9-F1
#
_entry.id   AF-A0A524N6S9-F1
#
_cell.length_a   1.000
_cell.length_b   1.000
_cell.length_c   1.000
_cell.angle_alpha   90.00
_cell.angle_beta   90.00
_cell.angle_gamma   90.00
#
_symmetry.space_group_name_H-M   'P 1'
#
loop_
_entity.id
_entity.type
_entity.pdbx_description
1 polymer ?
#
loop_
_entity_poly.entity_id
_entity_poly.type
_entity_poly.pdbx_seq_one_letter_code
_entity_poly.pdbx_strand_id
1 'polypeptide(L)'
;MKYGFIAYGNLKSEFNKKPLDEIHTVMKDVEKIAKKHDIEIKMYGIPYGVSEDFVVVYESDKGLVNYYNFGLEAILPYTNTRTNQVSIDPIM
;
A
#
# COMPACT_ATOMS: atom_id res chain seq x y z
N MET A 1 -6.10 15.05 -0.35
CA MET A 1 -4.98 14.14 -0.54
C MET A 1 -3.94 14.78 -1.45
N LYS A 2 -2.85 15.27 -0.87
CA LYS A 2 -1.74 15.97 -1.55
C LYS A 2 -0.67 15.02 -2.10
N TYR A 3 -0.60 13.79 -1.60
CA TYR A 3 0.42 12.83 -1.96
C TYR A 3 -0.22 11.48 -2.28
N GLY A 4 0.20 10.90 -3.41
CA GLY A 4 -0.05 9.51 -3.75
C GLY A 4 1.23 8.69 -3.53
N PHE A 5 1.10 7.47 -3.02
CA PHE A 5 2.19 6.51 -2.91
C PHE A 5 1.78 5.22 -3.60
N ILE A 6 2.57 4.81 -4.61
CA ILE A 6 2.34 3.55 -5.32
C ILE A 6 3.43 2.58 -4.88
N ALA A 7 3.05 1.61 -4.06
CA ALA A 7 3.92 0.56 -3.60
C ALA A 7 3.82 -0.64 -4.54
N TYR A 8 4.93 -0.96 -5.19
CA TYR A 8 5.11 -2.20 -5.93
C TYR A 8 5.83 -3.17 -5.03
N GLY A 9 5.31 -4.38 -4.87
CA GLY A 9 5.91 -5.39 -4.02
C GLY A 9 5.58 -6.80 -4.47
N ASN A 10 6.16 -7.76 -3.76
CA ASN A 10 5.85 -9.17 -3.93
C ASN A 10 5.09 -9.67 -2.69
N LEU A 11 3.93 -10.28 -2.87
CA LEU A 11 3.22 -11.00 -1.83
C LEU A 11 4.19 -11.93 -1.12
N LYS A 12 4.13 -11.90 0.21
CA LYS A 12 4.94 -12.82 1.00
C LYS A 12 4.52 -14.25 0.68
N SER A 13 5.48 -15.16 0.73
CA SER A 13 5.29 -16.55 0.31
C SER A 13 4.10 -17.26 0.98
N GLU A 14 3.78 -16.87 2.21
CA GLU A 14 2.62 -17.37 2.95
C GLU A 14 1.27 -16.99 2.33
N PHE A 15 1.21 -15.94 1.52
CA PHE A 15 0.02 -15.47 0.82
C PHE A 15 -0.09 -15.98 -0.63
N ASN A 16 1.00 -16.45 -1.24
CA ASN A 16 1.02 -16.90 -2.65
C ASN A 16 0.11 -18.11 -2.95
N LYS A 17 -0.31 -18.85 -1.92
CA LYS A 17 -1.19 -20.02 -2.04
C LYS A 17 -2.53 -19.84 -1.31
N LYS A 18 -2.75 -18.67 -0.71
CA LYS A 18 -3.97 -18.40 0.05
C LYS A 18 -5.06 -17.87 -0.87
N PRO A 19 -6.34 -18.13 -0.56
CA PRO A 19 -7.45 -17.46 -1.22
C PRO A 19 -7.32 -15.94 -1.11
N LEU A 20 -7.77 -15.21 -2.13
CA LEU A 20 -7.76 -13.74 -2.13
C LEU A 20 -8.47 -13.13 -0.90
N ASP A 21 -9.47 -13.83 -0.34
CA ASP A 21 -10.21 -13.43 0.85
C ASP A 21 -9.32 -13.29 2.11
N GLU A 22 -8.26 -14.09 2.22
CA GLU A 22 -7.32 -13.97 3.33
C GLU A 22 -6.45 -12.71 3.20
N ILE A 23 -6.06 -12.35 1.97
CA ILE A 23 -5.35 -11.10 1.69
C ILE A 23 -6.24 -9.91 2.03
N HIS A 24 -7.54 -9.96 1.69
CA HIS A 24 -8.50 -8.92 2.04
C HIS A 24 -8.63 -8.74 3.56
N THR A 25 -8.57 -9.83 4.32
CA THR A 25 -8.62 -9.77 5.79
C THR A 25 -7.41 -9.04 6.36
N VAL A 26 -6.20 -9.37 5.90
CA VAL A 26 -4.98 -8.65 6.32
C VAL A 26 -5.02 -7.19 5.89
N MET A 27 -5.48 -6.91 4.67
CA MET A 27 -5.58 -5.54 4.16
C MET A 27 -6.56 -4.67 4.96
N LYS A 28 -7.60 -5.25 5.58
CA LYS A 28 -8.47 -4.51 6.52
C LYS A 28 -7.72 -4.05 7.76
N ASP A 29 -6.78 -4.84 8.27
CA ASP A 29 -5.95 -4.44 9.40
C ASP A 29 -4.90 -3.41 9.00
N VAL A 30 -4.32 -3.55 7.80
CA VAL A 30 -3.46 -2.51 7.21
C VAL A 30 -4.22 -1.20 7.05
N GLU A 31 -5.48 -1.23 6.59
CA GLU A 31 -6.33 -0.04 6.45
C GLU A 31 -6.59 0.66 7.79
N LYS A 32 -6.83 -0.10 8.86
CA LYS A 32 -6.98 0.47 10.21
C LYS A 32 -5.71 1.20 10.66
N ILE A 33 -4.54 0.61 10.43
CA ILE A 33 -3.26 1.22 10.80
C ILE A 33 -3.00 2.45 9.91
N ALA A 34 -3.20 2.34 8.60
CA ALA A 34 -3.06 3.44 7.65
C ALA A 34 -3.88 4.67 8.07
N LYS A 35 -5.14 4.47 8.50
CA LYS A 35 -6.00 5.56 8.99
C LYS A 35 -5.46 6.28 10.23
N LYS A 36 -4.74 5.60 11.14
CA LYS A 36 -4.09 6.27 12.29
C LYS A 36 -2.99 7.23 11.85
N HIS A 37 -2.41 6.97 10.68
CA HIS A 37 -1.38 7.78 10.06
C HIS A 37 -1.98 8.66 8.95
N ASP A 38 -3.25 9.04 8.95
CA ASP A 38 -3.83 9.89 7.88
C ASP A 38 -3.54 9.36 6.45
N ILE A 39 -3.49 8.04 6.26
CA ILE A 39 -3.28 7.37 4.97
C ILE A 39 -4.53 6.59 4.61
N GLU A 40 -5.00 6.78 3.39
CA GLU A 40 -6.08 5.99 2.78
C GLU A 40 -5.52 5.01 1.76
N ILE A 41 -6.02 3.78 1.79
CA ILE A 41 -5.76 2.80 0.74
C ILE A 41 -6.82 2.98 -0.34
N LYS A 42 -6.40 3.34 -1.55
CA LYS A 42 -7.32 3.56 -2.69
C LYS A 42 -7.59 2.29 -3.47
N MET A 43 -6.55 1.49 -3.71
CA MET A 43 -6.67 0.21 -4.38
C MET A 43 -5.49 -0.69 -4.04
N TYR A 44 -5.71 -2.00 -4.16
CA TYR A 44 -4.65 -3.00 -4.15
C TYR A 44 -5.03 -4.17 -5.04
N GLY A 45 -4.05 -4.92 -5.50
CA GLY A 45 -4.29 -6.13 -6.27
C GLY A 45 -3.03 -6.67 -6.94
N ILE A 46 -3.25 -7.71 -7.74
CA ILE A 46 -2.21 -8.39 -8.51
C ILE A 46 -2.24 -7.81 -9.92
N PRO A 47 -1.28 -6.94 -10.31
CA PRO A 47 -1.25 -6.39 -11.65
C PRO A 47 -0.91 -7.49 -12.67
N TYR A 48 -1.53 -7.42 -13.85
CA TYR A 48 -1.23 -8.35 -14.95
C TYR A 48 -0.03 -7.85 -15.77
N GLY A 49 0.92 -8.74 -16.09
CA GLY A 49 1.97 -8.47 -17.06
C GLY A 49 3.17 -7.65 -16.57
N VAL A 50 3.40 -7.58 -15.26
CA VAL A 50 4.58 -6.93 -14.65
C VAL A 50 5.33 -7.88 -13.71
N SER A 51 6.55 -7.51 -13.32
CA SER A 51 7.43 -8.34 -12.48
C SER A 51 6.97 -8.44 -11.02
N GLU A 52 6.31 -7.41 -10.51
CA GLU A 52 5.78 -7.35 -9.15
C GLU A 52 4.38 -7.97 -9.11
N ASP A 53 4.18 -8.94 -8.23
CA ASP A 53 2.90 -9.65 -8.12
C ASP A 53 1.87 -8.93 -7.23
N PHE A 54 2.21 -7.77 -6.65
CA PHE A 54 1.29 -6.97 -5.85
C PHE A 54 1.53 -5.46 -5.96
N VAL A 55 0.44 -4.71 -6.08
CA VAL A 55 0.45 -3.25 -6.09
C VAL A 55 -0.55 -2.74 -5.06
N VAL A 56 -0.15 -1.67 -4.36
CA VAL A 56 -1.05 -0.91 -3.50
C VAL A 56 -0.88 0.59 -3.78
N VAL A 57 -2.00 1.29 -3.88
CA VAL A 57 -2.06 2.74 -4.02
C VAL A 57 -2.58 3.33 -2.73
N TYR A 58 -1.79 4.25 -2.18
CA TYR A 58 -2.11 5.01 -0.99
C TYR A 58 -2.24 6.49 -1.33
N GLU A 59 -3.07 7.18 -0.56
CA GLU A 59 -3.17 8.63 -0.58
C GLU A 59 -3.04 9.20 0.84
N SER A 60 -2.38 10.35 0.96
CA SER A 60 -2.28 11.08 2.23
C SER A 60 -2.18 12.59 2.00
N ASP A 61 -2.59 13.37 2.99
CA ASP A 61 -2.22 14.79 3.09
C ASP A 61 -0.85 15.00 3.76
N LYS A 62 -0.27 13.94 4.32
CA LYS A 62 1.05 13.93 4.96
C LYS A 62 2.11 13.40 3.98
N GLY A 63 3.31 13.93 4.08
CA GLY A 63 4.44 13.55 3.22
C GLY A 63 5.09 12.22 3.60
N LEU A 64 6.23 11.94 2.95
CA LEU A 64 6.96 10.67 2.99
C LEU A 64 7.22 10.12 4.40
N VAL A 65 7.59 10.97 5.36
CA VAL A 65 7.93 10.55 6.73
C VAL A 65 6.78 9.78 7.37
N ASN A 66 5.56 10.26 7.15
CA ASN A 66 4.37 9.67 7.72
C ASN A 66 4.00 8.34 7.05
N TYR A 67 4.17 8.25 5.72
CA TYR A 67 4.10 6.98 5.00
C TYR A 67 5.11 5.95 5.49
N TYR A 68 6.35 6.38 5.77
CA TYR A 68 7.38 5.50 6.32
C TYR A 68 7.02 5.00 7.72
N ASN A 69 6.52 5.88 8.61
CA ASN A 69 6.05 5.49 9.94
C ASN A 69 4.90 4.47 9.88
N PHE A 70 3.95 4.65 8.97
CA PHE A 70 2.93 3.65 8.68
C PHE A 70 3.54 2.31 8.28
N GLY A 71 4.51 2.30 7.36
CA GLY A 71 5.17 1.08 6.90
C GLY A 71 5.95 0.34 7.99
N LEU A 72 6.41 1.05 9.03
CA LEU A 72 7.05 0.45 10.21
C LEU A 72 6.06 -0.17 11.20
N GLU A 73 4.85 0.40 11.35
CA GLU A 73 3.81 -0.12 12.25
C GLU A 73 2.98 -1.25 11.60
N ALA A 74 2.72 -1.15 10.29
CA ALA A 74 1.83 -2.05 9.59
C ALA A 74 2.49 -3.40 9.26
N ILE A 75 1.78 -4.49 9.55
CA ILE A 75 2.16 -5.83 9.04
C ILE A 75 1.65 -5.94 7.60
N LEU A 76 2.53 -5.60 6.64
CA LEU A 76 2.19 -5.65 5.21
C LEU A 76 2.22 -7.10 4.68
N PRO A 77 1.27 -7.50 3.80
CA PRO A 77 1.25 -8.83 3.19
C PRO A 77 2.25 -8.97 2.03
N TYR A 78 3.04 -7.94 1.73
CA TYR A 78 4.01 -7.90 0.64
C TYR A 78 5.38 -7.41 1.12
N THR A 79 6.40 -7.64 0.30
CA THR A 79 7.82 -7.33 0.50
C THR A 79 8.38 -6.55 -0.69
N ASN A 80 9.59 -5.98 -0.55
CA ASN A 80 10.31 -5.25 -1.60
C ASN A 80 9.55 -4.04 -2.15
N THR A 81 9.30 -3.06 -1.29
CA THR A 81 8.47 -1.90 -1.58
C THR A 81 9.24 -0.79 -2.30
N ARG A 82 9.56 -1.00 -3.58
CA ARG A 82 9.84 0.16 -4.43
C ARG A 82 8.57 0.99 -4.46
N THR A 83 8.64 2.16 -3.83
CA THR A 83 7.49 3.05 -3.69
C THR A 83 7.76 4.33 -4.47
N ASN A 84 6.87 4.65 -5.41
CA ASN A 84 6.88 5.94 -6.06
C ASN A 84 5.98 6.88 -5.26
N GLN A 85 6.52 8.02 -4.82
CA GLN A 85 5.71 9.13 -4.33
C GLN A 85 5.37 10.06 -5.50
N VAL A 86 4.10 10.43 -5.60
CA VAL A 86 3.60 11.43 -6.55
C VAL A 86 2.99 12.57 -5.73
N SER A 87 3.43 13.80 -5.98
CA SER A 87 2.72 14.97 -5.48
C SER A 87 1.48 15.19 -6.34
N ILE A 88 0.31 15.12 -5.73
CA ILE A 88 -0.97 15.41 -6.37
C ILE A 88 -1.16 16.91 -6.22
N ASP A 89 -0.70 17.66 -7.22
CA ASP A 89 -0.96 19.10 -7.30
C ASP A 89 -2.44 19.27 -7.67
N PRO A 90 -3.29 19.85 -6.80
CA PRO A 90 -4.63 20.21 -7.22
C PRO A 90 -4.45 21.28 -8.29
N ILE A 91 -4.79 20.95 -9.54
CA ILE A 91 -4.83 21.90 -10.64
C ILE A 91 -5.51 23.18 -10.13
N MET A 92 -4.78 24.31 -10.23
CA MET A 92 -5.26 25.67 -9.96
C MET A 92 -6.58 25.97 -10.65
#